data_AF-A0AAN4NMA1-F1
#
_entry.id   AF-A0AAN4NMA1-F1
#
_cell.length_a   1.000
_cell.length_b   1.000
_cell.length_c   1.000
_cell.angle_alpha   90.00
_cell.angle_beta   90.00
_cell.angle_gamma   90.00
#
_symmetry.space_group_name_H-M   'P 1'
#
loop_
_entity.id
_entity.type
_entity.pdbx_description
1 polymer ?
#
loop_
_entity_poly.entity_id
_entity_poly.type
_entity_poly.pdbx_seq_one_letter_code
_entity_poly.pdbx_strand_id
1 'polypeptide(L)'
;MLSAIEFCEEISQKSDWLAGHMVECDWDIYVDLLSERYPVIQKELSEMRDQFWNSDKVGTRVILYSDPSRKEYKYCTVDGVEQLKEEYTEVYDPAQECWKQLKSRIFRETFCHLIQDDFLINDVFKSHLFFASMSYQWAKSVMSENECVAIKAFIKSAELFDRCIGMSWFHVSVCTQKKLSHVRAKAGKQGGNSKSEVYRIIQDKLVYLINNSVPEGGWKSKAAAVNDLIDPLWKFVEESNFEINNQSKKYRISTMSPDALADTIIKNWSRNIESIKLAFDNTVTRKKKTKG
;
A
#
# COMPACT_ATOMS: atom_id res chain seq x y z
N MET A 1 -35.30 -4.75 14.55
CA MET A 1 -34.97 -4.62 13.12
C MET A 1 -34.95 -3.12 12.86
N LEU A 2 -33.86 -2.58 12.32
CA LEU A 2 -33.78 -1.14 12.01
C LEU A 2 -34.79 -0.80 10.91
N SER A 3 -35.42 0.36 11.03
CA SER A 3 -36.25 0.98 9.99
C SER A 3 -35.38 1.45 8.81
N ALA A 4 -36.00 1.71 7.65
CA ALA A 4 -35.27 2.25 6.50
C ALA A 4 -34.61 3.61 6.78
N ILE A 5 -35.20 4.43 7.67
CA ILE A 5 -34.64 5.73 8.06
C ILE A 5 -33.37 5.53 8.90
N GLU A 6 -33.40 4.65 9.90
CA GLU A 6 -32.22 4.36 10.74
C GLU A 6 -31.08 3.78 9.89
N PHE A 7 -31.38 2.91 8.92
CA PHE A 7 -30.39 2.44 7.94
C PHE A 7 -29.80 3.57 7.10
N CYS A 8 -30.62 4.51 6.64
CA CYS A 8 -30.18 5.64 5.85
C CYS A 8 -29.19 6.53 6.61
N GLU A 9 -29.45 6.78 7.90
CA GLU A 9 -28.58 7.56 8.79
C GLU A 9 -27.26 6.83 9.07
N GLU A 10 -27.31 5.54 9.39
CA GLU A 10 -26.10 4.74 9.65
C GLU A 10 -25.18 4.71 8.42
N ILE A 11 -25.75 4.53 7.23
CA ILE A 11 -24.97 4.49 5.99
C ILE A 11 -24.40 5.87 5.64
N SER A 12 -25.15 6.96 5.91
CA SER A 12 -24.62 8.32 5.76
C SER A 12 -23.38 8.52 6.64
N GLN A 13 -23.43 8.09 7.89
CA GLN A 13 -22.28 8.18 8.80
C GLN A 13 -21.08 7.35 8.31
N LYS A 14 -21.33 6.13 7.80
CA LYS A 14 -20.28 5.29 7.19
C LYS A 14 -19.64 5.98 5.99
N SER A 15 -20.45 6.63 5.14
CA SER A 15 -19.98 7.39 3.98
C SER A 15 -19.08 8.55 4.40
N ASP A 16 -19.50 9.37 5.36
CA ASP A 16 -18.72 10.49 5.88
C ASP A 16 -17.38 10.04 6.49
N TRP A 17 -17.42 8.95 7.25
CA TRP A 17 -16.24 8.38 7.87
C TRP A 17 -15.26 7.76 6.87
N LEU A 18 -15.77 7.12 5.81
CA LEU A 18 -14.96 6.63 4.69
C LEU A 18 -14.31 7.79 3.92
N ALA A 19 -15.02 8.89 3.69
CA ALA A 19 -14.46 10.09 3.05
C ALA A 19 -13.20 10.59 3.78
N GLY A 20 -13.24 10.62 5.13
CA GLY A 20 -12.07 10.98 5.94
C GLY A 20 -10.87 10.06 5.71
N HIS A 21 -11.09 8.75 5.65
CA HIS A 21 -10.02 7.77 5.39
C HIS A 21 -9.45 7.87 3.98
N MET A 22 -10.30 8.19 3.00
CA MET A 22 -9.88 8.37 1.62
C MET A 22 -8.93 9.56 1.46
N VAL A 23 -9.08 10.62 2.25
CA VAL A 23 -8.16 11.78 2.27
C VAL A 23 -6.80 11.41 2.87
N GLU A 24 -6.74 10.46 3.80
CA GLU A 24 -5.48 10.00 4.39
C GLU A 24 -4.68 9.08 3.46
N CYS A 25 -5.28 8.64 2.35
CA CYS A 25 -4.65 7.82 1.34
C CYS A 25 -4.76 8.43 -0.06
N ASP A 26 -4.17 7.77 -1.05
CA ASP A 26 -4.14 8.26 -2.44
C ASP A 26 -5.47 8.01 -3.18
N TRP A 27 -6.59 7.86 -2.45
CA TRP A 27 -7.95 7.63 -2.98
C TRP A 27 -8.88 8.84 -2.79
N ASP A 28 -8.35 9.98 -2.37
CA ASP A 28 -9.04 11.28 -2.30
C ASP A 28 -9.70 11.65 -3.64
N ILE A 29 -9.09 11.24 -4.76
CA ILE A 29 -9.62 11.40 -6.13
C ILE A 29 -11.02 10.80 -6.34
N TYR A 30 -11.47 9.91 -5.45
CA TYR A 30 -12.77 9.25 -5.55
C TYR A 30 -13.80 9.77 -4.55
N VAL A 31 -13.48 10.77 -3.72
CA VAL A 31 -14.41 11.29 -2.69
C VAL A 31 -15.72 11.78 -3.30
N ASP A 32 -15.68 12.36 -4.50
CA ASP A 32 -16.87 12.83 -5.20
C ASP A 32 -17.90 11.72 -5.49
N LEU A 33 -17.49 10.44 -5.55
CA LEU A 33 -18.40 9.31 -5.73
C LEU A 33 -19.34 9.11 -4.52
N LEU A 34 -18.99 9.63 -3.35
CA LEU A 34 -19.83 9.60 -2.16
C LEU A 34 -20.95 10.64 -2.21
N SER A 35 -20.83 11.64 -3.09
CA SER A 35 -21.82 12.70 -3.21
C SER A 35 -23.15 12.19 -3.77
N GLU A 36 -24.24 12.53 -3.11
CA GLU A 36 -25.60 12.33 -3.64
C GLU A 36 -25.87 13.14 -4.91
N ARG A 37 -25.00 14.11 -5.22
CA ARG A 37 -25.04 14.93 -6.43
C ARG A 37 -24.08 14.45 -7.51
N TYR A 38 -23.46 13.28 -7.33
CA TYR A 38 -22.54 12.75 -8.31
C TYR A 38 -23.28 12.46 -9.65
N PRO A 39 -22.98 13.20 -10.74
CA PRO A 39 -23.85 13.23 -11.92
C PRO A 39 -24.04 11.89 -12.60
N VAL A 40 -23.00 11.05 -12.60
CA VAL A 40 -23.04 9.72 -13.23
C VAL A 40 -24.04 8.81 -12.52
N ILE A 41 -24.03 8.79 -11.18
CA ILE A 41 -24.98 7.97 -10.41
C ILE A 41 -26.40 8.51 -10.58
N GLN A 42 -26.59 9.83 -10.51
CA GLN A 42 -27.92 10.43 -10.69
C GLN A 42 -28.52 10.08 -12.06
N LYS A 43 -27.71 10.19 -13.12
CA LYS A 43 -28.12 9.83 -14.47
C LYS A 43 -28.51 8.35 -14.56
N GLU A 44 -27.67 7.44 -14.07
CA GLU A 44 -27.97 6.00 -14.11
C GLU A 44 -29.23 5.65 -13.32
N LEU A 45 -29.44 6.24 -12.14
CA LEU A 45 -30.64 6.01 -11.34
C LEU A 45 -31.90 6.54 -12.03
N SER A 46 -31.81 7.70 -12.70
CA SER A 46 -32.92 8.24 -13.49
C SER A 46 -33.28 7.32 -14.65
N GLU A 47 -32.28 6.88 -15.43
CA GLU A 47 -32.49 5.98 -16.57
C GLU A 47 -33.10 4.64 -16.14
N MET A 48 -32.62 4.08 -15.01
CA MET A 48 -33.21 2.87 -14.44
C MET A 48 -34.66 3.11 -14.01
N ARG A 49 -34.93 4.22 -13.32
CA ARG A 49 -36.30 4.54 -12.88
C ARG A 49 -37.24 4.67 -14.09
N ASP A 50 -36.84 5.40 -15.12
CA ASP A 50 -37.62 5.57 -16.34
C ASP A 50 -37.90 4.23 -17.03
N GLN A 51 -36.90 3.35 -17.09
CA GLN A 51 -37.02 2.03 -17.71
C GLN A 51 -38.05 1.13 -17.02
N PHE A 52 -38.10 1.14 -15.68
CA PHE A 52 -38.95 0.22 -14.92
C PHE A 52 -40.34 0.78 -14.62
N TRP A 53 -40.48 2.08 -14.36
CA TRP A 53 -41.78 2.70 -14.07
C TRP A 53 -42.62 2.97 -15.31
N ASN A 54 -42.00 3.14 -16.49
CA ASN A 54 -42.73 3.32 -17.76
C ASN A 54 -42.83 2.03 -18.57
N SER A 55 -42.62 0.88 -17.93
CA SER A 55 -42.71 -0.44 -18.57
C SER A 55 -44.16 -0.82 -18.84
N ASP A 56 -44.44 -1.43 -19.99
CA ASP A 56 -45.76 -2.02 -20.32
C ASP A 56 -46.17 -3.15 -19.34
N LYS A 57 -45.24 -3.61 -18.49
CA LYS A 57 -45.50 -4.61 -17.44
C LYS A 57 -46.15 -4.02 -16.21
N VAL A 58 -46.20 -2.70 -16.04
CA VAL A 58 -46.84 -2.08 -14.87
C VAL A 58 -48.32 -2.49 -14.82
N GLY A 59 -48.75 -3.02 -13.68
CA GLY A 59 -50.11 -3.56 -13.49
C GLY A 59 -50.32 -4.98 -14.01
N THR A 60 -49.32 -5.61 -14.65
CA THR A 60 -49.38 -7.03 -15.06
C THR A 60 -49.02 -7.97 -13.91
N ARG A 61 -49.40 -9.24 -14.04
CA ARG A 61 -48.99 -10.31 -13.12
C ARG A 61 -47.66 -10.90 -13.53
N VAL A 62 -46.77 -11.06 -12.55
CA VAL A 62 -45.45 -11.69 -12.67
C VAL A 62 -45.31 -12.82 -11.67
N ILE A 63 -44.29 -13.66 -11.84
CA ILE A 63 -43.95 -14.70 -10.86
C ILE A 63 -43.56 -14.03 -9.54
N LEU A 64 -43.97 -14.63 -8.43
CA LEU A 64 -43.56 -14.22 -7.08
C LEU A 64 -42.05 -13.93 -7.00
N TYR A 65 -41.68 -12.74 -6.55
CA TYR A 65 -40.32 -12.31 -6.28
C TYR A 65 -39.68 -13.03 -5.09
N SER A 66 -40.49 -13.62 -4.21
CA SER A 66 -40.05 -14.47 -3.09
C SER A 66 -39.72 -15.89 -3.51
N ASP A 67 -40.04 -16.29 -4.74
CA ASP A 67 -40.04 -17.69 -5.17
C ASP A 67 -38.64 -18.23 -5.51
N PRO A 68 -38.13 -19.24 -4.77
CA PRO A 68 -36.75 -19.71 -4.89
C PRO A 68 -36.52 -20.82 -5.94
N SER A 69 -37.43 -21.03 -6.92
CA SER A 69 -37.39 -22.03 -8.03
C SER A 69 -37.98 -23.42 -7.69
N ARG A 70 -38.99 -23.92 -8.43
CA ARG A 70 -38.93 -24.82 -9.62
C ARG A 70 -40.09 -24.54 -10.59
N LYS A 71 -39.84 -24.42 -11.89
CA LYS A 71 -40.85 -23.95 -12.88
C LYS A 71 -42.04 -24.91 -13.09
N GLU A 72 -41.83 -26.22 -13.00
CA GLU A 72 -42.77 -27.23 -13.51
C GLU A 72 -44.11 -27.32 -12.75
N TYR A 73 -44.15 -27.00 -11.45
CA TYR A 73 -45.38 -27.11 -10.64
C TYR A 73 -46.24 -25.83 -10.63
N LYS A 74 -45.75 -24.76 -11.27
CA LYS A 74 -46.30 -23.40 -11.18
C LYS A 74 -47.29 -23.07 -12.28
N TYR A 75 -47.38 -23.92 -13.29
CA TYR A 75 -48.29 -23.76 -14.40
C TYR A 75 -49.45 -24.75 -14.23
N CYS A 76 -50.64 -24.34 -14.66
CA CYS A 76 -51.78 -25.22 -14.87
C CYS A 76 -52.24 -25.07 -16.31
N THR A 77 -52.74 -26.16 -16.90
CA THR A 77 -53.36 -26.09 -18.22
C THR A 77 -54.82 -25.67 -18.03
N VAL A 78 -55.18 -24.50 -18.56
CA VAL A 78 -56.56 -24.01 -18.62
C VAL A 78 -56.89 -23.84 -20.10
N ASP A 79 -57.93 -24.54 -20.58
CA ASP A 79 -58.36 -24.53 -21.98
C ASP A 79 -57.24 -24.84 -23.00
N GLY A 80 -56.30 -25.71 -22.63
CA GLY A 80 -55.17 -26.10 -23.49
C GLY A 80 -54.00 -25.10 -23.50
N VAL A 81 -54.08 -24.01 -22.74
CA VAL A 81 -53.02 -23.01 -22.57
C VAL A 81 -52.39 -23.16 -21.20
N GLU A 82 -51.06 -23.21 -21.13
CA GLU A 82 -50.36 -23.13 -19.85
C GLU A 82 -50.49 -21.72 -19.26
N GLN A 83 -51.06 -21.64 -18.07
CA GLN A 83 -51.20 -20.40 -17.30
C GLN A 83 -50.48 -20.54 -15.97
N LEU A 84 -49.88 -19.44 -15.50
CA LEU A 84 -49.24 -19.41 -14.19
C LEU A 84 -50.33 -19.45 -13.11
N LYS A 85 -50.22 -20.40 -12.18
CA LYS A 85 -51.12 -20.51 -11.03
C LYS A 85 -51.10 -19.21 -10.22
N GLU A 86 -52.28 -18.72 -9.88
CA GLU A 86 -52.49 -17.43 -9.21
C GLU A 86 -51.72 -17.32 -7.88
N GLU A 87 -51.60 -18.41 -7.12
CA GLU A 87 -50.85 -18.49 -5.87
C GLU A 87 -49.33 -18.27 -6.03
N TYR A 88 -48.79 -18.33 -7.26
CA TYR A 88 -47.39 -18.02 -7.59
C TYR A 88 -47.26 -16.72 -8.37
N THR A 89 -48.32 -15.90 -8.42
CA THR A 89 -48.31 -14.61 -9.10
C THR A 89 -48.35 -13.46 -8.10
N GLU A 90 -47.68 -12.36 -8.42
CA GLU A 90 -47.90 -11.07 -7.79
C GLU A 90 -47.92 -9.95 -8.83
N VAL A 91 -48.31 -8.75 -8.42
CA VAL A 91 -48.33 -7.58 -9.30
C VAL A 91 -46.90 -7.11 -9.54
N TYR A 92 -46.61 -6.76 -10.78
CA TYR A 92 -45.34 -6.15 -11.13
C TYR A 92 -45.04 -4.92 -10.27
N ASP A 93 -44.02 -5.04 -9.43
CA ASP A 93 -43.41 -3.93 -8.70
C ASP A 93 -42.14 -3.43 -9.42
N PRO A 94 -42.14 -2.20 -9.97
CA PRO A 94 -40.98 -1.61 -10.63
C PRO A 94 -39.73 -1.52 -9.75
N ALA A 95 -39.88 -1.20 -8.45
CA ALA A 95 -38.77 -1.09 -7.53
C ALA A 95 -38.10 -2.44 -7.30
N GLN A 96 -38.91 -3.50 -7.21
CA GLN A 96 -38.41 -4.84 -6.99
C GLN A 96 -37.69 -5.42 -8.22
N GLU A 97 -38.21 -5.21 -9.42
CA GLU A 97 -37.55 -5.67 -10.65
C GLU A 97 -36.28 -4.86 -10.95
N CYS A 98 -36.31 -3.54 -10.73
CA CYS A 98 -35.12 -2.70 -10.81
C CYS A 98 -34.02 -3.17 -9.85
N TRP A 99 -34.38 -3.41 -8.58
CA TRP A 99 -33.43 -3.90 -7.58
C TRP A 99 -32.82 -5.26 -7.93
N LYS A 100 -33.62 -6.17 -8.49
CA LYS A 100 -33.14 -7.49 -8.95
C LYS A 100 -32.07 -7.34 -10.04
N GLN A 101 -32.29 -6.45 -11.01
CA GLN A 101 -31.30 -6.18 -12.06
C GLN A 101 -30.05 -5.51 -11.48
N LEU A 102 -30.23 -4.49 -10.64
CA LEU A 102 -29.12 -3.77 -9.99
C LEU A 102 -28.25 -4.72 -9.17
N LYS A 103 -28.86 -5.59 -8.35
CA LYS A 103 -28.15 -6.58 -7.54
C LYS A 103 -27.30 -7.53 -8.39
N SER A 104 -27.81 -7.96 -9.54
CA SER A 104 -27.04 -8.80 -10.48
C SER A 104 -25.86 -8.04 -11.09
N ARG A 105 -26.07 -6.78 -11.47
CA ARG A 105 -25.00 -5.90 -11.98
C ARG A 105 -23.93 -5.67 -10.91
N ILE A 106 -24.32 -5.32 -9.69
CA ILE A 106 -23.40 -5.15 -8.55
C ILE A 106 -22.52 -6.40 -8.41
N PHE A 107 -23.11 -7.59 -8.39
CA PHE A 107 -22.33 -8.83 -8.26
C PHE A 107 -21.32 -8.99 -9.39
N ARG A 108 -21.74 -8.80 -10.65
CA ARG A 108 -20.86 -8.98 -11.81
C ARG A 108 -19.71 -7.97 -11.81
N GLU A 109 -20.02 -6.69 -11.62
CA GLU A 109 -19.03 -5.60 -11.73
C GLU A 109 -18.11 -5.48 -10.51
N THR A 110 -18.55 -5.92 -9.32
CA THR A 110 -17.66 -5.97 -8.15
C THR A 110 -16.77 -7.21 -8.16
N PHE A 111 -17.24 -8.32 -8.76
CA PHE A 111 -16.50 -9.56 -8.85
C PHE A 111 -15.51 -9.60 -10.02
N CYS A 112 -15.79 -8.94 -11.15
CA CYS A 112 -14.94 -9.00 -12.35
C CYS A 112 -13.49 -8.57 -12.06
N HIS A 113 -13.30 -7.54 -11.24
CA HIS A 113 -11.96 -7.05 -10.86
C HIS A 113 -11.18 -8.02 -9.95
N LEU A 114 -11.84 -9.01 -9.34
CA LEU A 114 -11.18 -10.04 -8.52
C LEU A 114 -10.60 -11.20 -9.33
N ILE A 115 -11.04 -11.35 -10.58
CA ILE A 115 -10.67 -12.47 -11.47
C ILE A 115 -9.85 -12.02 -12.69
N GLN A 116 -9.46 -10.75 -12.75
CA GLN A 116 -8.59 -10.21 -13.79
C GLN A 116 -7.12 -10.54 -13.48
N ASP A 117 -6.36 -10.91 -14.51
CA ASP A 117 -4.94 -11.29 -14.38
C ASP A 117 -4.06 -10.12 -13.88
N ASP A 118 -4.47 -8.88 -14.14
CA ASP A 118 -3.89 -7.68 -13.54
C ASP A 118 -4.77 -7.17 -12.39
N PHE A 119 -4.67 -7.81 -11.23
CA PHE A 119 -5.40 -7.39 -10.04
C PHE A 119 -4.90 -6.02 -9.55
N LEU A 120 -5.77 -5.01 -9.66
CA LEU A 120 -5.54 -3.67 -9.13
C LEU A 120 -6.54 -3.37 -8.02
N ILE A 121 -6.03 -3.25 -6.78
CA ILE A 121 -6.85 -2.92 -5.61
C ILE A 121 -7.64 -1.60 -5.79
N ASN A 122 -7.11 -0.67 -6.59
CA ASN A 122 -7.78 0.58 -6.92
C ASN A 122 -9.07 0.35 -7.72
N ASP A 123 -9.08 -0.57 -8.68
CA ASP A 123 -10.26 -0.86 -9.49
C ASP A 123 -11.32 -1.58 -8.67
N VAL A 124 -10.88 -2.51 -7.81
CA VAL A 124 -11.75 -3.17 -6.83
C VAL A 124 -12.39 -2.13 -5.91
N PHE A 125 -11.58 -1.24 -5.33
CA PHE A 125 -12.06 -0.18 -4.44
C PHE A 125 -13.06 0.73 -5.15
N LYS A 126 -12.72 1.23 -6.34
CA LYS A 126 -13.56 2.14 -7.13
C LYS A 126 -14.90 1.50 -7.50
N SER A 127 -14.90 0.24 -7.95
CA SER A 127 -16.13 -0.48 -8.29
C SER A 127 -17.02 -0.67 -7.05
N HIS A 128 -16.44 -1.09 -5.92
CA HIS A 128 -17.19 -1.24 -4.67
C HIS A 128 -17.77 0.10 -4.19
N LEU A 129 -16.98 1.18 -4.25
CA LEU A 129 -17.41 2.52 -3.83
C LEU A 129 -18.57 3.03 -4.70
N PHE A 130 -18.45 2.90 -6.01
CA PHE A 130 -19.49 3.31 -6.95
C PHE A 130 -20.81 2.59 -6.68
N PHE A 131 -20.78 1.27 -6.51
CA PHE A 131 -21.98 0.47 -6.24
C PHE A 131 -22.51 0.62 -4.82
N ALA A 132 -21.67 0.96 -3.84
CA ALA A 132 -22.11 1.36 -2.50
C ALA A 132 -22.97 2.62 -2.60
N SER A 133 -22.42 3.70 -3.18
CA SER A 133 -23.11 4.98 -3.36
C SER A 133 -24.39 4.84 -4.18
N MET A 134 -24.36 4.06 -5.26
CA MET A 134 -25.53 3.82 -6.10
C MET A 134 -26.62 3.06 -5.34
N SER A 135 -26.26 2.03 -4.57
CA SER A 135 -27.23 1.26 -3.76
C SER A 135 -27.84 2.12 -2.66
N TYR A 136 -27.04 2.99 -2.03
CA TYR A 136 -27.51 3.96 -1.03
C TYR A 136 -28.53 4.92 -1.62
N GLN A 137 -28.18 5.59 -2.72
CA GLN A 137 -29.05 6.56 -3.38
C GLN A 137 -30.32 5.90 -3.94
N TRP A 138 -30.20 4.69 -4.50
CA TRP A 138 -31.34 3.89 -4.93
C TRP A 138 -32.29 3.62 -3.77
N ALA A 139 -31.78 3.10 -2.65
CA ALA A 139 -32.56 2.81 -1.45
C ALA A 139 -33.32 4.04 -0.95
N LYS A 140 -32.65 5.20 -0.91
CA LYS A 140 -33.30 6.48 -0.54
C LYS A 140 -34.44 6.83 -1.47
N SER A 141 -34.28 6.62 -2.78
CA SER A 141 -35.27 7.00 -3.78
C SER A 141 -36.55 6.15 -3.77
N VAL A 142 -36.52 4.97 -3.15
CA VAL A 142 -37.66 4.04 -3.11
C VAL A 142 -38.16 3.74 -1.70
N MET A 143 -37.59 4.34 -0.66
CA MET A 143 -37.94 4.02 0.74
C MET A 143 -39.42 4.24 1.07
N SER A 144 -40.06 5.25 0.48
CA SER A 144 -41.48 5.55 0.66
C SER A 144 -42.41 4.70 -0.21
N GLU A 145 -41.87 4.06 -1.25
CA GLU A 145 -42.63 3.28 -2.24
C GLU A 145 -42.57 1.78 -1.92
N ASN A 146 -41.38 1.28 -1.56
CA ASN A 146 -41.14 -0.10 -1.17
C ASN A 146 -40.02 -0.17 -0.12
N GLU A 147 -40.41 -0.13 1.15
CA GLU A 147 -39.48 -0.15 2.29
C GLU A 147 -38.64 -1.45 2.30
N CYS A 148 -39.22 -2.59 1.94
CA CYS A 148 -38.52 -3.87 1.92
C CYS A 148 -37.37 -3.89 0.89
N VAL A 149 -37.60 -3.34 -0.30
CA VAL A 149 -36.56 -3.17 -1.32
C VAL A 149 -35.51 -2.17 -0.85
N ALA A 150 -35.93 -1.06 -0.24
CA ALA A 150 -35.00 -0.06 0.30
C ALA A 150 -34.06 -0.67 1.36
N ILE A 151 -34.60 -1.45 2.32
CA ILE A 151 -33.77 -2.14 3.33
C ILE A 151 -32.78 -3.10 2.69
N LYS A 152 -33.20 -3.89 1.68
CA LYS A 152 -32.27 -4.79 0.95
C LYS A 152 -31.15 -4.02 0.25
N ALA A 153 -31.47 -2.86 -0.32
CA ALA A 153 -30.51 -1.99 -0.98
C ALA A 153 -29.56 -1.32 0.01
N PHE A 154 -30.07 -0.85 1.15
CA PHE A 154 -29.26 -0.34 2.25
C PHE A 154 -28.29 -1.40 2.80
N ILE A 155 -28.74 -2.63 3.05
CA ILE A 155 -27.86 -3.72 3.50
C ILE A 155 -26.72 -3.95 2.50
N LYS A 156 -27.03 -3.97 1.19
CA LYS A 156 -25.99 -4.14 0.17
C LYS A 156 -25.04 -2.94 0.12
N SER A 157 -25.56 -1.72 0.27
CA SER A 157 -24.73 -0.52 0.37
C SER A 157 -23.78 -0.58 1.56
N ALA A 158 -24.28 -0.95 2.73
CA ALA A 158 -23.48 -1.10 3.95
C ALA A 158 -22.38 -2.15 3.78
N GLU A 159 -22.71 -3.31 3.22
CA GLU A 159 -21.73 -4.37 2.92
C GLU A 159 -20.58 -3.86 2.02
N LEU A 160 -20.90 -3.08 0.98
CA LEU A 160 -19.90 -2.54 0.07
C LEU A 160 -19.07 -1.43 0.71
N PHE A 161 -19.69 -0.54 1.51
CA PHE A 161 -18.96 0.46 2.27
C PHE A 161 -18.00 -0.18 3.28
N ASP A 162 -18.42 -1.21 4.02
CA ASP A 162 -17.57 -1.92 4.97
C ASP A 162 -16.33 -2.53 4.29
N ARG A 163 -16.48 -3.01 3.05
CA ARG A 163 -15.34 -3.46 2.24
C ARG A 163 -14.42 -2.30 1.86
N CYS A 164 -14.95 -1.18 1.38
CA CYS A 164 -14.17 0.02 1.05
C CYS A 164 -13.40 0.56 2.25
N ILE A 165 -14.02 0.54 3.43
CA ILE A 165 -13.43 0.87 4.71
C ILE A 165 -12.21 -0.03 5.01
N GLY A 166 -12.40 -1.35 4.94
CA GLY A 166 -11.33 -2.30 5.21
C GLY A 166 -10.17 -2.16 4.22
N MET A 167 -10.48 -1.93 2.95
CA MET A 167 -9.49 -1.63 1.91
C MET A 167 -8.71 -0.35 2.22
N SER A 168 -9.39 0.70 2.71
CA SER A 168 -8.75 1.98 3.05
C SER A 168 -7.77 1.84 4.20
N TRP A 169 -8.15 1.14 5.27
CA TRP A 169 -7.25 0.84 6.40
C TRP A 169 -6.00 0.07 5.99
N PHE A 170 -6.18 -0.94 5.13
CA PHE A 170 -5.06 -1.70 4.58
C PHE A 170 -4.15 -0.80 3.74
N HIS A 171 -4.72 0.04 2.88
CA HIS A 171 -3.96 0.95 2.01
C HIS A 171 -3.15 1.97 2.82
N VAL A 172 -3.76 2.61 3.82
CA VAL A 172 -3.06 3.53 4.75
C VAL A 172 -1.88 2.84 5.44
N SER A 173 -2.07 1.59 5.88
CA SER A 173 -1.02 0.79 6.51
C SER A 173 0.15 0.52 5.57
N VAL A 174 -0.12 0.12 4.32
CA VAL A 174 0.90 -0.13 3.29
C VAL A 174 1.65 1.16 2.94
N CYS A 175 0.94 2.28 2.75
CA CYS A 175 1.55 3.57 2.47
C CYS A 175 2.46 4.03 3.61
N THR A 176 2.04 3.84 4.85
CA THR A 176 2.85 4.16 6.04
C THR A 176 4.12 3.31 6.11
N GLN A 177 4.02 2.01 5.85
CA GLN A 177 5.19 1.12 5.79
C GLN A 177 6.19 1.51 4.69
N LYS A 178 5.70 1.85 3.49
CA LYS A 178 6.54 2.35 2.39
C LYS A 178 7.27 3.64 2.79
N LYS A 179 6.55 4.62 3.35
CA LYS A 179 7.15 5.88 3.85
C LYS A 179 8.24 5.60 4.89
N LEU A 180 7.99 4.73 5.88
CA LEU A 180 8.98 4.34 6.88
C LEU A 180 10.21 3.64 6.28
N SER A 181 10.00 2.76 5.30
CA SER A 181 11.09 2.09 4.59
C SER A 181 12.02 3.11 3.89
N HIS A 182 11.43 4.09 3.18
CA HIS A 182 12.19 5.16 2.54
C HIS A 182 12.98 6.01 3.55
N VAL A 183 12.36 6.38 4.67
CA VAL A 183 13.04 7.13 5.75
C VAL A 183 14.22 6.34 6.31
N ARG A 184 14.02 5.04 6.60
CA ARG A 184 15.08 4.14 7.09
C ARG A 184 16.22 3.99 6.08
N ALA A 185 15.90 3.81 4.80
CA ALA A 185 16.90 3.72 3.73
C ALA A 185 17.72 5.01 3.62
N LYS A 186 17.07 6.18 3.68
CA LYS A 186 17.75 7.49 3.66
C LYS A 186 18.66 7.68 4.88
N ALA A 187 18.15 7.36 6.08
CA ALA A 187 18.94 7.43 7.32
C ALA A 187 20.13 6.46 7.30
N GLY A 188 19.94 5.24 6.79
CA GLY A 188 21.00 4.25 6.60
C GLY A 188 22.10 4.76 5.66
N LYS A 189 21.72 5.32 4.50
CA LYS A 189 22.66 5.94 3.55
C LYS A 189 23.44 7.09 4.18
N GLN A 190 22.77 7.98 4.90
CA GLN A 190 23.41 9.11 5.59
C GLN A 190 24.36 8.64 6.70
N GLY A 191 23.97 7.61 7.46
CA GLY A 191 24.82 6.98 8.46
C GLY A 191 26.07 6.33 7.84
N GLY A 192 25.91 5.63 6.72
CA GLY A 192 27.00 5.04 5.95
C GLY A 192 27.97 6.09 5.42
N ASN A 193 27.46 7.16 4.80
CA ASN A 193 28.27 8.27 4.30
C ASN A 193 29.08 8.92 5.43
N SER A 194 28.43 9.22 6.57
CA SER A 194 29.11 9.79 7.73
C SER A 194 30.24 8.88 8.24
N LYS A 195 30.01 7.56 8.30
CA LYS A 195 31.04 6.59 8.72
C LYS A 195 32.22 6.56 7.74
N SER A 196 31.94 6.58 6.44
CA SER A 196 32.97 6.60 5.40
C SER A 196 33.85 7.84 5.48
N GLU A 197 33.26 8.99 5.80
CA GLU A 197 34.00 10.25 5.91
C GLU A 197 34.93 10.27 7.13
N VAL A 198 34.49 9.72 8.27
CA VAL A 198 35.39 9.53 9.42
C VAL A 198 36.53 8.58 9.06
N TYR A 199 36.25 7.46 8.38
CA TYR A 199 37.30 6.55 7.94
C TYR A 199 38.29 7.21 6.99
N ARG A 200 37.85 8.10 6.09
CA ARG A 200 38.76 8.86 5.23
C ARG A 200 39.78 9.65 6.03
N ILE A 201 39.35 10.35 7.09
CA ILE A 201 40.25 11.11 7.98
C ILE A 201 41.31 10.19 8.62
N ILE A 202 40.90 9.01 9.10
CA ILE A 202 41.80 8.02 9.69
C ILE A 202 42.76 7.46 8.64
N GLN A 203 42.26 7.16 7.44
CA GLN A 203 43.05 6.67 6.32
C GLN A 203 44.11 7.68 5.90
N ASP A 204 43.76 8.97 5.81
CA ASP A 204 44.68 10.05 5.51
C ASP A 204 45.76 10.18 6.61
N LYS A 205 45.37 10.06 7.88
CA LYS A 205 46.32 10.04 9.00
C LYS A 205 47.25 8.83 8.93
N LEU A 206 46.75 7.66 8.56
CA LEU A 206 47.57 6.46 8.37
C LEU A 206 48.59 6.68 7.24
N VAL A 207 48.19 7.24 6.09
CA VAL A 207 49.11 7.57 4.99
C VAL A 207 50.19 8.54 5.46
N TYR A 208 49.81 9.57 6.23
CA TYR A 208 50.75 10.49 6.85
C TYR A 208 51.76 9.76 7.75
N LEU A 209 51.31 8.85 8.61
CA LEU A 209 52.18 8.08 9.51
C LEU A 209 53.12 7.14 8.73
N ILE A 210 52.62 6.45 7.69
CA ILE A 210 53.44 5.56 6.84
C ILE A 210 54.61 6.34 6.22
N ASN A 211 54.35 7.53 5.68
CA ASN A 211 55.38 8.29 4.97
C ASN A 211 56.39 8.97 5.91
N ASN A 212 55.98 9.35 7.12
CA ASN A 212 56.84 10.12 8.04
C ASN A 212 57.58 9.25 9.07
N SER A 213 57.11 8.04 9.33
CA SER A 213 57.70 7.14 10.35
C SER A 213 58.44 5.96 9.75
N VAL A 214 58.72 5.99 8.44
CA VAL A 214 59.44 4.92 7.75
C VAL A 214 60.87 4.78 8.30
N PRO A 215 61.28 3.59 8.77
CA PRO A 215 62.64 3.37 9.24
C PRO A 215 63.63 3.34 8.08
N GLU A 216 64.92 3.56 8.37
CA GLU A 216 65.99 3.43 7.39
C GLU A 216 66.01 2.00 6.80
N GLY A 217 65.89 1.89 5.48
CA GLY A 217 65.73 0.60 4.80
C GLY A 217 64.29 0.04 4.74
N GLY A 218 63.29 0.78 5.23
CA GLY A 218 61.87 0.46 5.11
C GLY A 218 61.40 -0.74 5.95
N TRP A 219 60.09 -0.98 5.98
CA TRP A 219 59.52 -2.10 6.74
C TRP A 219 59.67 -3.43 5.99
N LYS A 220 59.93 -4.51 6.73
CA LYS A 220 60.06 -5.87 6.17
C LYS A 220 58.74 -6.44 5.64
N SER A 221 57.60 -5.97 6.14
CA SER A 221 56.27 -6.41 5.70
C SER A 221 55.21 -5.36 6.05
N LYS A 222 54.04 -5.45 5.41
CA LYS A 222 52.87 -4.62 5.76
C LYS A 222 52.43 -4.84 7.22
N ALA A 223 52.53 -6.06 7.74
CA ALA A 223 52.15 -6.36 9.13
C ALA A 223 53.11 -5.70 10.13
N ALA A 224 54.41 -5.69 9.85
CA ALA A 224 55.39 -4.98 10.67
C ALA A 224 55.10 -3.48 10.70
N ALA A 225 54.84 -2.87 9.54
CA ALA A 225 54.46 -1.47 9.44
C ALA A 225 53.18 -1.16 10.23
N VAL A 226 52.14 -2.01 10.14
CA VAL A 226 50.90 -1.80 10.88
C VAL A 226 51.11 -1.90 12.39
N ASN A 227 51.91 -2.85 12.89
CA ASN A 227 52.21 -2.97 14.31
C ASN A 227 52.95 -1.75 14.87
N ASP A 228 53.85 -1.14 14.10
CA ASP A 228 54.58 0.06 14.54
C ASP A 228 53.67 1.31 14.54
N LEU A 229 52.69 1.35 13.64
CA LEU A 229 51.86 2.55 13.41
C LEU A 229 50.49 2.49 14.10
N ILE A 230 50.08 1.34 14.66
CA ILE A 230 48.74 1.18 15.23
C ILE A 230 48.55 2.03 16.48
N ASP A 231 49.51 2.06 17.40
CA ASP A 231 49.45 2.84 18.63
C ASP A 231 49.33 4.36 18.36
N PRO A 232 50.20 4.99 17.54
CA PRO A 232 50.05 6.41 17.24
C PRO A 232 48.79 6.72 16.43
N LEU A 233 48.33 5.81 15.57
CA LEU A 233 47.07 5.98 14.85
C LEU A 233 45.86 5.86 15.80
N TRP A 234 45.89 4.93 16.74
CA TRP A 234 44.83 4.71 17.70
C TRP A 234 44.68 5.90 18.65
N LYS A 235 45.81 6.42 19.14
CA LYS A 235 45.84 7.65 19.94
C LYS A 235 45.18 8.82 19.22
N PHE A 236 45.46 8.99 17.93
CA PHE A 236 44.78 9.99 17.10
C PHE A 236 43.26 9.78 17.05
N VAL A 237 42.79 8.54 16.92
CA VAL A 237 41.36 8.22 16.91
C VAL A 237 40.69 8.55 18.25
N GLU A 238 41.35 8.28 19.36
CA GLU A 238 40.84 8.58 20.70
C GLU A 238 40.77 10.09 21.01
N GLU A 239 41.79 10.84 20.58
CA GLU A 239 41.89 12.28 20.85
C GLU A 239 41.06 13.11 19.87
N SER A 240 40.74 12.58 18.69
CA SER A 240 39.99 13.31 17.66
C SER A 240 38.52 13.50 18.01
N ASN A 241 38.06 14.74 17.85
CA ASN A 241 36.64 15.06 17.70
C ASN A 241 36.34 15.11 16.20
N PHE A 242 35.93 13.97 15.63
CA PHE A 242 35.56 13.88 14.22
C PHE A 242 34.30 14.70 13.95
N GLU A 243 34.45 15.99 13.66
CA GLU A 243 33.36 16.90 13.34
C GLU A 243 33.06 16.87 11.84
N ILE A 244 31.84 16.45 11.50
CA ILE A 244 31.35 16.41 10.12
C ILE A 244 30.02 17.15 10.10
N ASN A 245 29.93 18.20 9.28
CA ASN A 245 28.76 19.09 9.20
C ASN A 245 28.35 19.66 10.57
N ASN A 246 29.29 20.21 11.33
CA ASN A 246 29.10 20.80 12.67
C ASN A 246 28.50 19.83 13.71
N GLN A 247 28.71 18.53 13.53
CA GLN A 247 28.27 17.50 14.48
C GLN A 247 29.41 16.52 14.76
N SER A 248 29.70 16.26 16.04
CA SER A 248 30.63 15.21 16.43
C SER A 248 30.12 13.83 16.01
N LYS A 249 30.95 13.09 15.28
CA LYS A 249 30.69 11.73 14.80
C LYS A 249 31.57 10.68 15.48
N LYS A 250 32.19 11.01 16.62
CA LYS A 250 33.07 10.12 17.39
C LYS A 250 32.43 8.77 17.72
N TYR A 251 31.13 8.75 18.02
CA TYR A 251 30.35 7.53 18.28
C TYR A 251 30.30 6.53 17.10
N ARG A 252 30.66 6.93 15.88
CA ARG A 252 30.66 6.03 14.70
C ARG A 252 31.82 5.05 14.71
N ILE A 253 32.85 5.32 15.52
CA ILE A 253 34.08 4.51 15.62
C ILE A 253 34.37 4.09 17.07
N SER A 254 33.64 4.61 18.06
CA SER A 254 33.81 4.27 19.49
C SER A 254 33.63 2.78 19.84
N THR A 255 33.18 1.95 18.90
CA THR A 255 33.08 0.49 19.06
C THR A 255 34.24 -0.28 18.39
N MET A 256 35.22 0.39 17.78
CA MET A 256 36.46 -0.24 17.29
C MET A 256 37.48 -0.37 18.43
N SER A 257 38.40 -1.32 18.28
CA SER A 257 39.60 -1.47 19.11
C SER A 257 40.87 -1.31 18.24
N PRO A 258 42.07 -1.12 18.83
CA PRO A 258 43.33 -1.09 18.09
C PRO A 258 43.50 -2.33 17.21
N ASP A 259 43.25 -3.52 17.76
CA ASP A 259 43.36 -4.79 17.04
C ASP A 259 42.40 -4.86 15.85
N ALA A 260 41.14 -4.44 16.04
CA ALA A 260 40.14 -4.42 14.97
C ALA A 260 40.51 -3.42 13.87
N LEU A 261 41.14 -2.30 14.22
CA LEU A 261 41.65 -1.32 13.26
C LEU A 261 42.85 -1.89 12.48
N ALA A 262 43.82 -2.52 13.15
CA ALA A 262 44.96 -3.18 12.51
C ALA A 262 44.48 -4.25 11.51
N ASP A 263 43.53 -5.09 11.93
CA ASP A 263 42.92 -6.11 11.07
C ASP A 263 42.25 -5.50 9.83
N THR A 264 41.51 -4.40 10.01
CA THR A 264 40.85 -3.69 8.92
C THR A 264 41.87 -3.12 7.92
N ILE A 265 42.99 -2.57 8.42
CA ILE A 265 44.05 -2.04 7.57
C ILE A 265 44.68 -3.15 6.73
N ILE A 266 45.05 -4.28 7.36
CA ILE A 266 45.73 -5.39 6.68
C ILE A 266 44.80 -6.09 5.69
N LYS A 267 43.58 -6.44 6.12
CA LYS A 267 42.67 -7.28 5.34
C LYS A 267 41.96 -6.50 4.24
N ASN A 268 41.71 -5.20 4.44
CA ASN A 268 40.91 -4.39 3.52
C ASN A 268 41.68 -3.17 2.98
N TRP A 269 42.04 -2.21 3.83
CA TRP A 269 42.50 -0.90 3.32
C TRP A 269 43.80 -0.99 2.51
N SER A 270 44.74 -1.83 2.92
CA SER A 270 46.01 -2.03 2.22
C SER A 270 45.89 -2.67 0.82
N ARG A 271 44.70 -3.15 0.46
CA ARG A 271 44.38 -3.77 -0.83
C ARG A 271 43.46 -2.90 -1.69
N ASN A 272 42.48 -2.27 -1.04
CA ASN A 272 41.34 -1.63 -1.72
C ASN A 272 41.36 -0.10 -1.66
N ILE A 273 42.15 0.51 -0.78
CA ILE A 273 42.32 1.97 -0.72
C ILE A 273 43.65 2.33 -1.38
N GLU A 274 43.58 2.92 -2.57
CA GLU A 274 44.73 3.10 -3.45
C GLU A 274 45.85 3.95 -2.80
N SER A 275 45.49 5.03 -2.08
CA SER A 275 46.47 5.88 -1.38
C SER A 275 47.28 5.11 -0.33
N ILE A 276 46.60 4.27 0.47
CA ILE A 276 47.23 3.43 1.50
C ILE A 276 48.08 2.34 0.84
N LYS A 277 47.56 1.71 -0.22
CA LYS A 277 48.28 0.66 -0.95
C LYS A 277 49.59 1.19 -1.53
N LEU A 278 49.55 2.36 -2.19
CA LEU A 278 50.74 3.02 -2.73
C LEU A 278 51.73 3.42 -1.63
N ALA A 279 51.24 3.99 -0.51
CA ALA A 279 52.08 4.34 0.62
C ALA A 279 52.84 3.11 1.17
N PHE A 280 52.16 1.97 1.34
CA PHE A 280 52.82 0.73 1.75
C PHE A 280 53.75 0.16 0.69
N ASP A 281 53.38 0.17 -0.60
CA ASP A 281 54.22 -0.37 -1.67
C ASP A 281 55.54 0.42 -1.83
N ASN A 282 55.54 1.71 -1.50
CA ASN A 282 56.74 2.57 -1.54
C ASN A 282 57.64 2.42 -0.32
N THR A 283 57.10 2.01 0.83
CA THR A 283 57.80 2.01 2.13
C THR A 283 58.16 0.61 2.65
N VAL A 284 57.51 -0.44 2.14
CA VAL A 284 57.80 -1.83 2.47
C VAL A 284 58.88 -2.37 1.52
N THR A 285 59.98 -2.85 2.07
CA THR A 285 61.06 -3.43 1.27
C THR A 285 60.61 -4.75 0.65
N ARG A 286 60.38 -4.73 -0.67
CA ARG A 286 60.29 -5.98 -1.43
C ARG A 286 61.68 -6.59 -1.54
N LYS A 287 61.84 -7.85 -1.12
CA LYS A 287 62.99 -8.66 -1.57
C LYS A 287 63.04 -8.55 -3.09
N LYS A 288 64.15 -8.04 -3.64
CA LYS A 288 64.41 -8.11 -5.09
C LYS A 288 64.20 -9.57 -5.50
N LYS A 289 63.20 -9.83 -6.36
CA LYS A 289 63.16 -11.11 -7.08
C LYS A 289 64.38 -11.10 -7.98
N THR A 290 65.43 -11.78 -7.57
CA THR A 290 66.51 -12.18 -8.46
C THR A 290 65.83 -13.02 -9.55
N LYS A 291 65.76 -12.49 -10.77
CA LYS A 291 65.37 -13.29 -11.94
C LYS A 291 66.47 -14.34 -12.10
N GLY A 292 66.15 -15.58 -11.72
CA GLY A 292 66.87 -16.77 -12.17
C GLY A 292 66.31 -17.22 -13.50
#